data_AF-A0A7W7C416-F1
#
_entry.id   AF-A0A7W7C416-F1
#
_cell.length_a   1.000
_cell.length_b   1.000
_cell.length_c   1.000
_cell.angle_alpha   90.00
_cell.angle_beta   90.00
_cell.angle_gamma   90.00
#
_symmetry.space_group_name_H-M   'P 1'
#
loop_
_entity.id
_entity.type
_entity.pdbx_description
1 polymer ?
#
loop_
_entity_poly.entity_id
_entity_poly.type
_entity_poly.pdbx_seq_one_letter_code
_entity_poly.pdbx_strand_id
1 'polypeptide(L)'
;MNTRFGGLPNPKEAQSIWDDIWHLEAHHSTALEGNTLVLREVQALLDQGRAVGAKPLGEYNEVRGYADAARWVYGQALEPDGWHDGRLLTLSEVRQVHHTAMTPVWDVAPHKDATDHEGPGCFREHDIRPFSGGMTPPAWPLVPVRMQQWVDEVCQVGQRLSTGEQPDRPLTEELARLHNEFERVHPFLDGNGRTGRLVLNLILVRLGHPPVVIFKRQRDAYLTALQRADTGDYGALGELIARAMYDNLNRFIVPNVAGPARLVPLAALVSEDFTLPALRQAAQRGRLDAVQGPDGVWRSSRKAVTAYQDNKHKRRRSAG
;
A
#
# COMPACT_ATOMS: atom_id res chain seq x y z
N MET A 1 14.48 -2.29 -24.52
CA MET A 1 15.15 -2.72 -23.28
C MET A 1 14.69 -1.76 -22.19
N ASN A 2 13.78 -2.21 -21.31
CA ASN A 2 13.10 -1.38 -20.31
C ASN A 2 14.09 -0.78 -19.31
N THR A 3 14.40 0.51 -19.47
CA THR A 3 15.08 1.39 -18.49
C THR A 3 14.10 2.14 -17.58
N ARG A 4 12.85 1.66 -17.49
CA ARG A 4 11.87 1.98 -16.43
C ARG A 4 11.69 0.64 -15.73
N PHE A 5 12.22 0.34 -14.55
CA PHE A 5 12.17 1.00 -13.25
C PHE A 5 13.56 0.91 -12.61
N GLY A 6 13.75 1.34 -11.37
CA GLY A 6 14.91 0.97 -10.54
C GLY A 6 15.03 -0.54 -10.24
N GLY A 7 14.72 -1.42 -11.21
CA GLY A 7 14.78 -2.87 -11.13
C GLY A 7 13.50 -3.58 -10.65
N LEU A 8 12.39 -2.87 -10.41
CA LEU A 8 11.13 -3.49 -9.96
C LEU A 8 10.38 -4.16 -11.12
N PRO A 9 9.88 -5.41 -10.95
CA PRO A 9 9.10 -6.10 -11.97
C PRO A 9 7.73 -5.46 -12.13
N ASN A 10 7.25 -5.37 -13.37
CA ASN A 10 5.95 -4.76 -13.64
C ASN A 10 4.80 -5.63 -13.04
N PRO A 11 3.60 -5.06 -12.79
CA PRO A 11 2.50 -5.86 -12.24
C PRO A 11 2.11 -7.07 -13.07
N LYS A 12 2.26 -7.03 -14.40
CA LYS A 12 1.96 -8.18 -15.27
C LYS A 12 2.99 -9.31 -15.07
N GLU A 13 4.25 -8.98 -14.78
CA GLU A 13 5.35 -9.92 -14.54
C GLU A 13 5.33 -10.51 -13.11
N ALA A 14 4.80 -9.76 -12.14
CA ALA A 14 4.81 -10.11 -10.72
C ALA A 14 3.42 -9.99 -10.07
N GLN A 15 2.36 -10.33 -10.81
CA GLN A 15 0.96 -10.09 -10.40
C GLN A 15 0.66 -10.60 -8.99
N SER A 16 1.15 -11.79 -8.65
CA SER A 16 0.91 -12.38 -7.34
C SER A 16 1.60 -11.65 -6.18
N ILE A 17 2.76 -11.04 -6.41
CA ILE A 17 3.47 -10.23 -5.41
C ILE A 17 2.72 -8.90 -5.22
N TRP A 18 2.24 -8.31 -6.31
CA TRP A 18 1.43 -7.10 -6.28
C TRP A 18 0.08 -7.34 -5.60
N ASP A 19 -0.59 -8.47 -5.86
CA ASP A 19 -1.82 -8.88 -5.18
C ASP A 19 -1.57 -9.06 -3.66
N ASP A 20 -0.47 -9.73 -3.28
CA ASP A 20 -0.08 -9.91 -1.87
C ASP A 20 0.15 -8.55 -1.17
N ILE A 21 0.87 -7.62 -1.82
CA ILE A 21 1.08 -6.25 -1.30
C ILE A 21 -0.26 -5.54 -1.17
N TRP A 22 -1.13 -5.65 -2.16
CA TRP A 22 -2.45 -5.02 -2.19
C TRP A 22 -3.34 -5.49 -1.03
N HIS A 23 -3.40 -6.80 -0.74
CA HIS A 23 -4.13 -7.30 0.43
C HIS A 23 -3.54 -6.81 1.75
N LEU A 24 -2.22 -6.82 1.88
CA LEU A 24 -1.52 -6.37 3.09
C LEU A 24 -1.75 -4.88 3.33
N GLU A 25 -1.64 -4.08 2.29
CA GLU A 25 -1.84 -2.63 2.37
C GLU A 25 -3.27 -2.30 2.77
N ALA A 26 -4.27 -2.89 2.11
CA ALA A 26 -5.68 -2.69 2.44
C ALA A 26 -5.99 -3.10 3.89
N HIS A 27 -5.48 -4.25 4.33
CA HIS A 27 -5.68 -4.70 5.71
C HIS A 27 -4.98 -3.79 6.73
N HIS A 28 -3.69 -3.52 6.55
CA HIS A 28 -2.92 -2.82 7.58
C HIS A 28 -3.25 -1.33 7.62
N SER A 29 -3.46 -0.69 6.47
CA SER A 29 -3.79 0.73 6.42
C SER A 29 -5.16 1.03 7.04
N THR A 30 -6.18 0.21 6.80
CA THR A 30 -7.48 0.38 7.46
C THR A 30 -7.42 0.01 8.95
N ALA A 31 -6.66 -1.03 9.31
CA ALA A 31 -6.54 -1.44 10.71
C ALA A 31 -5.75 -0.45 11.59
N LEU A 32 -4.90 0.41 11.00
CA LEU A 32 -4.27 1.54 11.71
C LEU A 32 -5.30 2.57 12.18
N GLU A 33 -6.38 2.74 11.41
CA GLU A 33 -7.50 3.66 11.72
C GLU A 33 -8.59 3.01 12.59
N GLY A 34 -8.43 1.74 12.97
CA GLY A 34 -9.34 1.04 13.89
C GLY A 34 -10.22 -0.05 13.28
N ASN A 35 -10.14 -0.27 11.95
CA ASN A 35 -10.85 -1.36 11.29
C ASN A 35 -10.50 -2.73 11.91
N THR A 36 -11.50 -3.60 12.07
CA THR A 36 -11.39 -4.83 12.84
C THR A 36 -11.32 -6.10 12.01
N LEU A 37 -11.41 -6.00 10.67
CA LEU A 37 -11.26 -7.14 9.79
C LEU A 37 -9.85 -7.74 9.91
N VAL A 38 -9.77 -9.06 9.99
CA VAL A 38 -8.48 -9.77 9.91
C VAL A 38 -8.08 -10.00 8.45
N LEU A 39 -6.78 -10.21 8.18
CA LEU A 39 -6.25 -10.36 6.82
C LEU A 39 -7.00 -11.40 5.97
N ARG A 40 -7.41 -12.54 6.54
CA ARG A 40 -8.19 -13.57 5.82
C ARG A 40 -9.59 -13.10 5.40
N GLU A 41 -10.21 -12.20 6.18
CA GLU A 41 -11.53 -11.62 5.88
C GLU A 41 -11.38 -10.56 4.78
N VAL A 42 -10.31 -9.76 4.84
CA VAL A 42 -9.92 -8.83 3.77
C VAL A 42 -9.69 -9.59 2.45
N GLN A 43 -8.92 -10.68 2.47
CA GLN A 43 -8.70 -11.51 1.29
C GLN A 43 -10.02 -12.09 0.74
N ALA A 44 -10.88 -12.63 1.60
CA ALA A 44 -12.18 -13.15 1.16
C ALA A 44 -13.08 -12.05 0.55
N LEU A 45 -13.07 -10.85 1.14
CA LEU A 45 -13.82 -9.71 0.62
C LEU A 45 -13.31 -9.29 -0.75
N LEU A 46 -11.99 -9.12 -0.89
CA LEU A 46 -11.37 -8.56 -2.08
C LEU A 46 -11.29 -9.54 -3.25
N ASP A 47 -11.08 -10.84 -2.98
CA ASP A 47 -10.92 -11.86 -4.02
C ASP A 47 -12.27 -12.47 -4.44
N GLN A 48 -13.22 -12.60 -3.50
CA GLN A 48 -14.47 -13.35 -3.71
C GLN A 48 -15.71 -12.45 -3.64
N GLY A 49 -15.56 -11.16 -3.34
CA GLY A 49 -16.68 -10.27 -3.07
C GLY A 49 -17.50 -10.67 -1.84
N ARG A 50 -16.93 -11.48 -0.93
CA ARG A 50 -17.67 -12.11 0.16
C ARG A 50 -17.36 -11.45 1.50
N ALA A 51 -18.36 -10.82 2.09
CA ALA A 51 -18.30 -10.38 3.48
C ALA A 51 -18.28 -11.59 4.42
N VAL A 52 -17.31 -11.65 5.34
CA VAL A 52 -17.12 -12.76 6.28
C VAL A 52 -17.18 -12.23 7.70
N GLY A 53 -18.14 -12.75 8.47
CA GLY A 53 -18.35 -12.36 9.87
C GLY A 53 -19.44 -11.31 10.05
N ALA A 54 -19.78 -11.03 11.31
CA ALA A 54 -20.78 -10.05 11.70
C ALA A 54 -20.10 -8.72 12.07
N LYS A 55 -19.64 -7.97 11.07
CA LYS A 55 -19.01 -6.65 11.20
C LYS A 55 -19.91 -5.56 10.61
N PRO A 56 -19.80 -4.30 11.05
CA PRO A 56 -20.52 -3.19 10.44
C PRO A 56 -20.22 -3.08 8.94
N LEU A 57 -21.23 -2.71 8.14
CA LEU A 57 -21.08 -2.54 6.69
C LEU A 57 -19.99 -1.52 6.33
N GLY A 58 -19.87 -0.45 7.14
CA GLY A 58 -18.82 0.56 7.00
C GLY A 58 -17.42 -0.04 6.98
N GLU A 59 -17.11 -1.00 7.86
CA GLU A 59 -15.77 -1.61 7.91
C GLU A 59 -15.41 -2.39 6.63
N TYR A 60 -16.39 -3.08 6.03
CA TYR A 60 -16.17 -3.75 4.74
C TYR A 60 -15.97 -2.73 3.62
N ASN A 61 -16.76 -1.66 3.62
CA ASN A 61 -16.67 -0.62 2.60
C ASN A 61 -15.39 0.22 2.72
N GLU A 62 -14.86 0.44 3.92
CA GLU A 62 -13.54 1.05 4.10
C GLU A 62 -12.42 0.23 3.46
N VAL A 63 -12.43 -1.09 3.69
CA VAL A 63 -11.45 -2.00 3.08
C VAL A 63 -11.59 -2.01 1.57
N ARG A 64 -12.83 -2.09 1.05
CA ARG A 64 -13.08 -2.05 -0.39
C ARG A 64 -12.61 -0.73 -1.01
N GLY A 65 -13.00 0.40 -0.42
CA GLY A 65 -12.61 1.73 -0.90
C GLY A 65 -11.10 1.91 -0.90
N TYR A 66 -10.42 1.57 0.19
CA TYR A 66 -8.96 1.61 0.22
C TYR A 66 -8.34 0.75 -0.89
N ALA A 67 -8.84 -0.48 -1.06
CA ALA A 67 -8.31 -1.41 -2.03
C ALA A 67 -8.53 -0.92 -3.48
N ASP A 68 -9.68 -0.33 -3.77
CA ASP A 68 -9.97 0.28 -5.08
C ASP A 68 -9.06 1.50 -5.34
N ALA A 69 -8.85 2.35 -4.33
CA ALA A 69 -7.94 3.48 -4.41
C ALA A 69 -6.48 3.04 -4.60
N ALA A 70 -6.04 1.97 -3.93
CA ALA A 70 -4.70 1.41 -4.12
C ALA A 70 -4.48 0.90 -5.54
N ARG A 71 -5.48 0.20 -6.12
CA ARG A 71 -5.43 -0.22 -7.54
C ARG A 71 -5.32 0.97 -8.47
N TRP A 72 -6.12 2.02 -8.23
CA TRP A 72 -6.04 3.25 -9.00
C TRP A 72 -4.67 3.91 -8.87
N VAL A 73 -4.12 4.03 -7.65
CA VAL A 73 -2.77 4.57 -7.39
C VAL A 73 -1.70 3.82 -8.18
N TYR A 74 -1.71 2.49 -8.13
CA TYR A 74 -0.70 1.70 -8.85
C TYR A 74 -0.88 1.79 -10.37
N GLY A 75 -2.12 1.78 -10.87
CA GLY A 75 -2.41 2.03 -12.29
C GLY A 75 -1.88 3.39 -12.74
N GLN A 76 -2.26 4.45 -12.01
CA GLN A 76 -1.91 5.84 -12.30
C GLN A 76 -0.40 6.14 -12.15
N ALA A 77 0.32 5.37 -11.34
CA ALA A 77 1.77 5.47 -11.23
C ALA A 77 2.50 4.85 -12.43
N LEU A 78 1.95 3.78 -13.02
CA LEU A 78 2.60 2.97 -14.05
C LEU A 78 2.23 3.37 -15.47
N GLU A 79 0.93 3.61 -15.68
CA GLU A 79 0.33 4.01 -16.94
C GLU A 79 -0.55 5.22 -16.65
N PRO A 80 0.05 6.43 -16.45
CA PRO A 80 -0.73 7.61 -16.10
C PRO A 80 -1.78 7.90 -17.17
N ASP A 81 -3.00 8.18 -16.74
CA ASP A 81 -4.10 8.54 -17.62
C ASP A 81 -3.73 9.78 -18.46
N GLY A 82 -4.38 9.97 -19.62
CA GLY A 82 -4.11 11.08 -20.54
C GLY A 82 -4.34 12.50 -19.96
N TRP A 83 -4.82 12.59 -18.72
CA TRP A 83 -5.00 13.84 -17.95
C TRP A 83 -3.79 14.19 -17.06
N HIS A 84 -2.75 13.35 -17.04
CA HIS A 84 -1.53 13.62 -16.31
C HIS A 84 -0.63 14.59 -17.09
N ASP A 85 -0.14 15.63 -16.40
CA ASP A 85 0.64 16.73 -16.99
C ASP A 85 2.16 16.54 -16.92
N GLY A 86 2.62 15.32 -16.59
CA GLY A 86 4.04 14.99 -16.45
C GLY A 86 4.65 15.36 -15.10
N ARG A 87 3.92 16.01 -14.19
CA ARG A 87 4.40 16.30 -12.82
C ARG A 87 4.44 15.04 -11.95
N LEU A 88 5.23 15.09 -10.88
CA LEU A 88 5.31 13.96 -9.94
C LEU A 88 3.97 13.68 -9.25
N LEU A 89 3.20 14.72 -8.94
CA LEU A 89 1.89 14.65 -8.29
C LEU A 89 1.04 15.86 -8.69
N THR A 90 -0.28 15.70 -8.77
CA THR A 90 -1.22 16.81 -8.95
C THR A 90 -2.25 16.85 -7.82
N LEU A 91 -2.84 18.02 -7.59
CA LEU A 91 -3.91 18.19 -6.61
C LEU A 91 -5.14 17.33 -6.93
N SER A 92 -5.46 17.18 -8.21
CA SER A 92 -6.55 16.33 -8.68
C SER A 92 -6.33 14.87 -8.32
N GLU A 93 -5.09 14.38 -8.41
CA GLU A 93 -4.76 13.00 -8.01
C GLU A 93 -4.97 12.80 -6.51
N VAL A 94 -4.55 13.75 -5.67
CA VAL A 94 -4.78 13.69 -4.21
C VAL A 94 -6.28 13.60 -3.89
N ARG A 95 -7.09 14.43 -4.56
CA ARG A 95 -8.55 14.40 -4.42
C ARG A 95 -9.15 13.10 -4.92
N GLN A 96 -8.65 12.56 -6.04
CA GLN A 96 -9.11 11.30 -6.62
C GLN A 96 -8.79 10.09 -5.74
N VAL A 97 -7.60 10.05 -5.13
CA VAL A 97 -7.23 9.02 -4.14
C VAL A 97 -8.23 9.05 -2.99
N HIS A 98 -8.43 10.21 -2.38
CA HIS A 98 -9.35 10.34 -1.25
C HIS A 98 -10.80 10.02 -1.65
N HIS A 99 -11.26 10.53 -2.80
CA HIS A 99 -12.59 10.24 -3.33
C HIS A 99 -12.81 8.72 -3.45
N THR A 100 -11.92 8.04 -4.15
CA THR A 100 -12.02 6.59 -4.39
C THR A 100 -11.97 5.81 -3.07
N ALA A 101 -11.08 6.21 -2.15
CA ALA A 101 -10.92 5.54 -0.86
C ALA A 101 -12.14 5.68 0.05
N MET A 102 -12.78 6.86 0.05
CA MET A 102 -13.81 7.21 1.02
C MET A 102 -15.24 7.02 0.52
N THR A 103 -15.50 7.10 -0.80
CA THR A 103 -16.87 6.99 -1.36
C THR A 103 -17.62 5.76 -0.86
N PRO A 104 -17.06 4.53 -0.89
CA PRO A 104 -17.82 3.35 -0.47
C PRO A 104 -18.32 3.39 0.98
N VAL A 105 -17.52 3.93 1.92
CA VAL A 105 -17.93 4.06 3.33
C VAL A 105 -18.85 5.26 3.51
N TRP A 106 -18.59 6.35 2.81
CA TRP A 106 -19.38 7.58 2.88
C TRP A 106 -20.82 7.38 2.41
N ASP A 107 -21.03 6.56 1.38
CA ASP A 107 -22.36 6.22 0.85
C ASP A 107 -23.27 5.51 1.88
N VAL A 108 -22.68 4.85 2.87
CA VAL A 108 -23.43 4.09 3.90
C VAL A 108 -23.36 4.72 5.29
N ALA A 109 -22.32 5.50 5.56
CA ALA A 109 -22.04 6.11 6.85
C ALA A 109 -21.22 7.40 6.63
N PRO A 110 -21.85 8.49 6.12
CA PRO A 110 -21.18 9.76 5.96
C PRO A 110 -20.74 10.32 7.32
N HIS A 111 -19.72 11.17 7.32
CA HIS A 111 -19.25 11.76 8.57
C HIS A 111 -20.36 12.61 9.20
N LYS A 112 -20.63 12.38 10.49
CA LYS A 112 -21.75 12.99 11.22
C LYS A 112 -21.76 14.52 11.24
N ASP A 113 -20.58 15.12 11.12
CA ASP A 113 -20.37 16.57 11.16
C ASP A 113 -20.16 17.18 9.77
N ALA A 114 -20.34 16.40 8.69
CA ALA A 114 -20.16 16.90 7.32
C ALA A 114 -21.30 17.83 6.89
N THR A 115 -20.96 18.89 6.17
CA THR A 115 -21.93 19.72 5.43
C THR A 115 -22.17 19.19 4.02
N ASP A 116 -23.14 19.76 3.31
CA ASP A 116 -23.45 19.43 1.91
C ASP A 116 -22.28 19.71 0.93
N HIS A 117 -21.29 20.49 1.35
CA HIS A 117 -20.09 20.82 0.57
C HIS A 117 -18.89 19.93 0.91
N GLU A 118 -18.97 19.16 1.99
CA GLU A 118 -17.93 18.24 2.44
C GLU A 118 -18.27 16.80 2.04
N GLY A 119 -17.28 16.09 1.51
CA GLY A 119 -17.49 14.73 1.03
C GLY A 119 -16.22 14.13 0.42
N PRO A 120 -16.32 12.90 -0.12
CA PRO A 120 -15.18 12.22 -0.74
C PRO A 120 -14.53 13.07 -1.83
N GLY A 121 -13.31 13.53 -1.54
CA GLY A 121 -12.47 14.31 -2.47
C GLY A 121 -12.58 15.81 -2.29
N CYS A 122 -13.49 16.29 -1.44
CA CYS A 122 -13.62 17.70 -1.06
C CYS A 122 -12.80 18.01 0.18
N PHE A 123 -12.15 19.17 0.22
CA PHE A 123 -11.48 19.63 1.42
C PHE A 123 -12.48 20.01 2.49
N ARG A 124 -12.06 19.89 3.75
CA ARG A 124 -12.89 20.29 4.90
C ARG A 124 -13.16 21.80 4.89
N GLU A 125 -14.32 22.17 5.40
CA GLU A 125 -14.78 23.53 5.63
C GLU A 125 -14.92 23.85 7.13
N HIS A 126 -14.39 22.97 7.99
CA HIS A 126 -14.35 23.14 9.43
C HIS A 126 -12.95 22.93 10.01
N ASP A 127 -12.68 23.57 11.14
CA ASP A 127 -11.44 23.39 11.87
C ASP A 127 -11.45 22.06 12.65
N ILE A 128 -10.31 21.38 12.60
CA ILE A 128 -10.08 20.12 13.31
C ILE A 128 -9.47 20.45 14.67
N ARG A 129 -9.95 19.76 15.71
CA ARG A 129 -9.41 19.93 17.06
C ARG A 129 -7.92 19.53 17.09
N PRO A 130 -7.12 20.16 17.97
CA PRO A 130 -5.74 19.73 18.18
C PRO A 130 -5.64 18.23 18.46
N PHE A 131 -4.66 17.58 17.84
CA PHE A 131 -4.36 16.17 18.10
C PHE A 131 -3.76 16.01 19.50
N SER A 132 -3.81 14.79 20.03
CA SER A 132 -3.25 14.44 21.35
C SER A 132 -1.77 14.79 21.52
N GLY A 133 -1.00 14.82 20.44
CA GLY A 133 0.41 15.23 20.42
C GLY A 133 0.66 16.74 20.36
N GLY A 134 -0.39 17.58 20.38
CA GLY A 134 -0.30 19.04 20.33
C GLY A 134 -0.27 19.64 18.92
N MET A 135 -0.07 18.83 17.89
CA MET A 135 -0.18 19.28 16.49
C MET A 135 -1.60 19.78 16.21
N THR A 136 -1.69 20.95 15.60
CA THR A 136 -2.96 21.59 15.22
C THR A 136 -2.94 21.84 13.71
N PRO A 137 -3.89 21.29 12.94
CA PRO A 137 -4.01 21.59 11.52
C PRO A 137 -4.24 23.08 11.24
N PRO A 138 -3.90 23.57 10.04
CA PRO A 138 -4.21 24.94 9.65
C PRO A 138 -5.71 25.20 9.67
N ALA A 139 -6.11 26.47 9.82
CA ALA A 139 -7.51 26.86 9.66
C ALA A 139 -8.04 26.44 8.28
N TRP A 140 -9.27 25.96 8.20
CA TRP A 140 -9.84 25.39 6.98
C TRP A 140 -9.75 26.31 5.74
N PRO A 141 -9.88 27.66 5.81
CA PRO A 141 -9.75 28.51 4.63
C PRO A 141 -8.35 28.51 4.02
N LEU A 142 -7.34 28.09 4.79
CA LEU A 142 -5.96 27.96 4.33
C LEU A 142 -5.67 26.59 3.72
N VAL A 143 -6.53 25.58 3.90
CA VAL A 143 -6.29 24.22 3.40
C VAL A 143 -6.02 24.19 1.89
N PRO A 144 -6.81 24.87 1.01
CA PRO A 144 -6.57 24.82 -0.42
C PRO A 144 -5.18 25.34 -0.82
N VAL A 145 -4.74 26.47 -0.25
CA VAL A 145 -3.42 27.03 -0.55
C VAL A 145 -2.29 26.20 0.05
N ARG A 146 -2.48 25.63 1.25
CA ARG A 146 -1.50 24.73 1.87
C ARG A 146 -1.31 23.44 1.08
N MET A 147 -2.39 22.89 0.54
CA MET A 147 -2.33 21.71 -0.32
C MET A 147 -1.65 22.01 -1.65
N GLN A 148 -1.91 23.18 -2.25
CA GLN A 148 -1.21 23.58 -3.47
C GLN A 148 0.30 23.72 -3.23
N GLN A 149 0.69 24.41 -2.15
CA GLN A 149 2.09 24.56 -1.75
C GLN A 149 2.75 23.19 -1.54
N TRP A 150 2.09 22.28 -0.82
CA TRP A 150 2.59 20.94 -0.58
C TRP A 150 2.78 20.14 -1.89
N VAL A 151 1.84 20.20 -2.83
CA VAL A 151 1.98 19.56 -4.16
C VAL A 151 3.17 20.15 -4.93
N ASP A 152 3.34 21.47 -4.90
CA ASP A 152 4.45 22.16 -5.57
C ASP A 152 5.79 21.73 -4.97
N GLU A 153 5.89 21.60 -3.64
CA GLU A 153 7.07 21.09 -2.95
C GLU A 153 7.38 19.63 -3.31
N VAL A 154 6.37 18.75 -3.35
CA VAL A 154 6.53 17.36 -3.82
C VAL A 154 7.12 17.35 -5.25
N CYS A 155 6.59 18.18 -6.14
CA CYS A 155 7.08 18.26 -7.52
C CYS A 155 8.51 18.79 -7.62
N GLN A 156 8.87 19.80 -6.82
CA GLN A 156 10.24 20.33 -6.74
C GLN A 156 11.22 19.26 -6.24
N VAL A 157 10.85 18.49 -5.22
CA VAL A 157 11.65 17.35 -4.75
C VAL A 157 11.86 16.33 -5.88
N GLY A 158 10.79 15.95 -6.58
CA GLY A 158 10.89 15.02 -7.71
C GLY A 158 11.81 15.53 -8.83
N GLN A 159 11.75 16.82 -9.15
CA GLN A 159 12.61 17.46 -10.14
C GLN A 159 14.09 17.40 -9.72
N ARG A 160 14.42 17.78 -8.48
CA ARG A 160 15.80 17.71 -7.94
C ARG A 160 16.37 16.29 -8.00
N LEU A 161 15.57 15.29 -7.62
CA LEU A 161 15.98 13.89 -7.70
C LEU A 161 16.23 13.44 -9.15
N SER A 162 15.41 13.92 -10.10
CA SER A 162 15.56 13.58 -11.52
C SER A 162 16.80 14.20 -12.18
N THR A 163 17.27 15.36 -11.69
CA THR A 163 18.47 16.03 -12.19
C THR A 163 19.76 15.52 -11.52
N GLY A 164 19.65 14.59 -10.58
CA GLY A 164 20.78 14.03 -9.84
C GLY A 164 21.33 14.96 -8.75
N GLU A 165 20.57 15.99 -8.37
CA GLU A 165 20.91 16.85 -7.25
C GLU A 165 20.85 16.03 -5.95
N GLN A 166 21.90 16.11 -5.13
CA GLN A 166 21.91 15.41 -3.86
C GLN A 166 21.07 16.16 -2.83
N PRO A 167 20.07 15.52 -2.22
CA PRO A 167 19.28 16.16 -1.18
C PRO A 167 20.14 16.39 0.08
N ASP A 168 19.85 17.47 0.81
CA ASP A 168 20.52 17.80 2.09
C ASP A 168 20.26 16.76 3.19
N ARG A 169 19.27 15.88 2.99
CA ARG A 169 18.88 14.81 3.90
C ARG A 169 18.71 13.48 3.15
N PRO A 170 18.79 12.33 3.84
CA PRO A 170 18.47 11.04 3.23
C PRO A 170 17.10 11.05 2.56
N LEU A 171 16.97 10.40 1.40
CA LEU A 171 15.71 10.35 0.64
C LEU A 171 14.51 9.92 1.50
N THR A 172 14.71 8.96 2.40
CA THR A 172 13.64 8.47 3.27
C THR A 172 13.20 9.49 4.31
N GLU A 173 14.09 10.37 4.76
CA GLU A 173 13.72 11.52 5.60
C GLU A 173 13.01 12.62 4.80
N GLU A 174 13.37 12.83 3.53
CA GLU A 174 12.65 13.75 2.65
C GLU A 174 11.22 13.25 2.38
N LEU A 175 11.05 11.96 2.12
CA LEU A 175 9.73 11.33 1.98
C LEU A 175 8.93 11.37 3.29
N ALA A 176 9.60 11.18 4.43
CA ALA A 176 8.98 11.33 5.74
C ALA A 176 8.50 12.77 6.00
N ARG A 177 9.29 13.77 5.61
CA ARG A 177 8.89 15.19 5.68
C ARG A 177 7.63 15.45 4.86
N LEU A 178 7.65 15.07 3.58
CA LEU A 178 6.50 15.27 2.69
C LEU A 178 5.24 14.56 3.21
N HIS A 179 5.37 13.34 3.72
CA HIS A 179 4.26 12.60 4.32
C HIS A 179 3.74 13.29 5.60
N ASN A 180 4.63 13.73 6.50
CA ASN A 180 4.22 14.46 7.70
C ASN A 180 3.53 15.79 7.36
N GLU A 181 4.01 16.53 6.37
CA GLU A 181 3.39 17.80 5.97
C GLU A 181 1.96 17.62 5.46
N PHE A 182 1.71 16.57 4.67
CA PHE A 182 0.34 16.22 4.27
C PHE A 182 -0.55 15.95 5.49
N GLU A 183 -0.09 15.13 6.43
CA GLU A 183 -0.83 14.79 7.65
C GLU A 183 -1.08 16.03 8.53
N ARG A 184 -0.15 16.99 8.55
CA ARG A 184 -0.27 18.26 9.27
C ARG A 184 -1.25 19.24 8.62
N VAL A 185 -1.36 19.26 7.28
CA VAL A 185 -2.41 20.04 6.61
C VAL A 185 -3.78 19.45 6.95
N HIS A 186 -3.86 18.12 7.03
CA HIS A 186 -5.08 17.37 7.35
C HIS A 186 -6.27 17.84 6.50
N PRO A 187 -6.18 17.74 5.16
CA PRO A 187 -7.04 18.50 4.25
C PRO A 187 -8.50 18.03 4.19
N PHE A 188 -8.79 16.79 4.58
CA PHE A 188 -10.12 16.18 4.50
C PHE A 188 -10.77 16.08 5.89
N LEU A 189 -12.09 15.88 5.94
CA LEU A 189 -12.82 15.72 7.21
C LEU A 189 -12.51 14.39 7.91
N ASP A 190 -12.33 13.32 7.13
CA ASP A 190 -11.88 11.98 7.57
C ASP A 190 -11.02 11.35 6.46
N GLY A 191 -10.33 10.25 6.74
CA GLY A 191 -9.60 9.48 5.72
C GLY A 191 -8.18 9.99 5.44
N ASN A 192 -7.73 11.05 6.11
CA ASN A 192 -6.42 11.66 5.89
C ASN A 192 -5.28 10.64 6.00
N GLY A 193 -5.21 9.85 7.08
CA GLY A 193 -4.16 8.85 7.26
C GLY A 193 -4.09 7.82 6.12
N ARG A 194 -5.24 7.36 5.63
CA ARG A 194 -5.35 6.41 4.52
C ARG A 194 -4.88 7.05 3.21
N THR A 195 -5.36 8.26 2.92
CA THR A 195 -4.98 9.02 1.73
C THR A 195 -3.49 9.36 1.74
N GLY A 196 -2.93 9.80 2.87
CA GLY A 196 -1.51 10.15 3.00
C GLY A 196 -0.61 8.97 2.65
N ARG A 197 -0.92 7.77 3.17
CA ARG A 197 -0.17 6.54 2.85
C ARG A 197 -0.30 6.12 1.38
N LEU A 198 -1.50 6.24 0.80
CA LEU A 198 -1.72 5.97 -0.63
C LEU A 198 -0.96 6.95 -1.53
N VAL A 199 -0.97 8.24 -1.20
CA VAL A 199 -0.25 9.28 -1.95
C VAL A 199 1.26 9.13 -1.79
N LEU A 200 1.76 8.76 -0.61
CA LEU A 200 3.15 8.38 -0.41
C LEU A 200 3.54 7.22 -1.33
N ASN A 201 2.70 6.19 -1.47
CA ASN A 201 2.93 5.08 -2.39
C ASN A 201 2.91 5.52 -3.86
N LEU A 202 2.02 6.43 -4.26
CA LEU A 202 2.04 7.04 -5.61
C LEU A 202 3.38 7.72 -5.91
N ILE A 203 3.86 8.55 -4.97
CA ILE A 203 5.15 9.26 -5.09
C ILE A 203 6.30 8.25 -5.19
N LEU A 204 6.37 7.28 -4.28
CA LEU A 204 7.41 6.25 -4.25
C LEU A 204 7.50 5.48 -5.58
N VAL A 205 6.37 4.98 -6.08
CA VAL A 205 6.34 4.17 -7.31
C VAL A 205 6.75 5.00 -8.52
N ARG A 206 6.33 6.27 -8.60
CA ARG A 206 6.75 7.19 -9.67
C ARG A 206 8.25 7.52 -9.62
N LEU A 207 8.84 7.58 -8.43
CA LEU A 207 10.27 7.71 -8.23
C LEU A 207 11.04 6.39 -8.43
N GLY A 208 10.36 5.29 -8.76
CA GLY A 208 10.97 3.99 -9.01
C GLY A 208 11.30 3.19 -7.76
N HIS A 209 10.71 3.55 -6.61
CA HIS A 209 10.85 2.86 -5.34
C HIS A 209 9.68 1.91 -5.07
N PRO A 210 9.90 0.84 -4.28
CA PRO A 210 8.81 -0.05 -3.90
C PRO A 210 7.81 0.70 -2.99
N PRO A 211 6.52 0.37 -3.05
CA PRO A 211 5.55 0.91 -2.11
C PRO A 211 5.91 0.50 -0.68
N VAL A 212 5.39 1.23 0.31
CA VAL A 212 5.54 0.94 1.73
C VAL A 212 4.23 0.45 2.33
N VAL A 213 4.33 -0.53 3.23
CA VAL A 213 3.20 -1.02 4.03
C VAL A 213 3.57 -0.87 5.49
N ILE A 214 2.87 0.02 6.19
CA ILE A 214 3.02 0.21 7.64
C ILE A 214 2.11 -0.80 8.33
N PHE A 215 2.69 -1.76 9.04
CA PHE A 215 1.93 -2.83 9.68
C PHE A 215 1.14 -2.30 10.89
N LYS A 216 -0.05 -2.86 11.14
CA LYS A 216 -0.86 -2.54 12.34
C LYS A 216 -0.06 -2.60 13.64
N ARG A 217 0.85 -3.57 13.78
CA ARG A 217 1.72 -3.71 14.97
C ARG A 217 2.69 -2.54 15.18
N GLN A 218 2.94 -1.75 14.14
CA GLN A 218 3.82 -0.58 14.16
C GLN A 218 3.05 0.72 14.44
N ARG A 219 1.74 0.65 14.71
CA ARG A 219 0.88 1.84 14.89
C ARG A 219 1.47 2.85 15.86
N ASP A 220 1.85 2.40 17.05
CA ASP A 220 2.34 3.31 18.10
C ASP A 220 3.69 3.92 17.72
N ALA A 221 4.58 3.13 17.11
CA ALA A 221 5.84 3.62 16.58
C ALA A 221 5.63 4.66 15.46
N TYR A 222 4.67 4.42 14.56
CA TYR A 222 4.32 5.33 13.48
C TYR A 222 3.75 6.65 14.00
N LEU A 223 2.81 6.61 14.96
CA LEU A 223 2.25 7.83 15.56
C LEU A 223 3.30 8.61 16.36
N THR A 224 4.16 7.92 17.11
CA THR A 224 5.29 8.55 17.82
C THR A 224 6.26 9.21 16.84
N ALA A 225 6.54 8.56 15.71
CA ALA A 225 7.39 9.12 14.67
C ALA A 225 6.78 10.35 13.99
N LEU A 226 5.45 10.35 13.75
CA LEU A 226 4.73 11.55 13.27
C LEU A 226 4.84 12.71 14.28
N GLN A 227 4.65 12.46 15.57
CA GLN A 227 4.78 13.49 16.60
C GLN A 227 6.17 14.10 16.67
N ARG A 228 7.23 13.29 16.47
CA ARG A 228 8.60 13.81 16.34
C ARG A 228 8.77 14.64 15.07
N ALA A 229 8.24 14.16 13.95
CA ALA A 229 8.28 14.85 12.67
C ALA A 229 7.54 16.20 12.71
N ASP A 230 6.49 16.35 13.51
CA ASP A 230 5.80 17.63 13.72
C ASP A 230 6.74 18.74 14.25
N THR A 231 7.81 18.35 14.95
CA THR A 231 8.86 19.25 15.47
C THR A 231 10.11 19.32 14.59
N GLY A 232 10.09 18.70 13.41
CA GLY A 232 11.20 18.70 12.44
C GLY A 232 12.16 17.52 12.55
N ASP A 233 11.93 16.57 13.47
CA ASP A 233 12.71 15.35 13.58
C ASP A 233 12.08 14.22 12.75
N TYR A 234 12.50 14.12 11.49
CA TYR A 234 11.98 13.16 10.52
C TYR A 234 12.66 11.79 10.57
N GLY A 235 13.73 11.62 11.37
CA GLY A 235 14.58 10.43 11.32
C GLY A 235 13.83 9.14 11.68
N ALA A 236 13.01 9.17 12.72
CA ALA A 236 12.23 7.99 13.14
C ALA A 236 11.20 7.55 12.08
N LEU A 237 10.55 8.51 11.42
CA LEU A 237 9.59 8.23 10.36
C LEU A 237 10.32 7.77 9.08
N GLY A 238 11.45 8.40 8.76
CA GLY A 238 12.32 8.00 7.66
C GLY A 238 12.86 6.58 7.83
N GLU A 239 13.23 6.17 9.06
CA GLU A 239 13.64 4.80 9.35
C GLU A 239 12.48 3.79 9.13
N LEU A 240 11.26 4.12 9.58
CA LEU A 240 10.09 3.29 9.34
C LEU A 240 9.83 3.10 7.84
N ILE A 241 9.89 4.19 7.06
CA ILE A 241 9.76 4.17 5.60
C ILE A 241 10.88 3.33 4.98
N ALA A 242 12.14 3.53 5.39
CA ALA A 242 13.29 2.80 4.88
C ALA A 242 13.16 1.28 5.10
N ARG A 243 12.77 0.87 6.30
CA ARG A 243 12.55 -0.55 6.64
C ARG A 243 11.41 -1.14 5.82
N ALA A 244 10.29 -0.41 5.67
CA ALA A 244 9.17 -0.86 4.85
C ALA A 244 9.54 -0.98 3.36
N MET A 245 10.31 -0.03 2.83
CA MET A 245 10.84 -0.08 1.47
C MET A 245 11.74 -1.31 1.27
N TYR A 246 12.65 -1.57 2.21
CA TYR A 246 13.55 -2.72 2.16
C TYR A 246 12.79 -4.06 2.23
N ASP A 247 11.81 -4.17 3.13
CA ASP A 247 10.97 -5.36 3.27
C ASP A 247 10.18 -5.64 1.98
N ASN A 248 9.59 -4.60 1.36
CA ASN A 248 8.87 -4.75 0.10
C ASN A 248 9.80 -4.99 -1.09
N LEU A 249 10.97 -4.35 -1.15
CA LEU A 249 11.98 -4.65 -2.16
C LEU A 249 12.37 -6.13 -2.12
N ASN A 250 12.60 -6.67 -0.93
CA ASN A 250 12.91 -8.09 -0.75
C ASN A 250 11.76 -8.99 -1.22
N ARG A 251 10.50 -8.58 -1.13
CA ARG A 251 9.38 -9.35 -1.70
C ARG A 251 9.49 -9.48 -3.22
N PHE A 252 10.00 -8.47 -3.92
CA PHE A 252 10.23 -8.50 -5.36
C PHE A 252 11.52 -9.21 -5.77
N ILE A 253 12.61 -8.96 -5.04
CA ILE A 253 13.96 -9.44 -5.42
C ILE A 253 14.22 -10.88 -4.94
N VAL A 254 13.84 -11.22 -3.71
CA VAL A 254 14.20 -12.52 -3.11
C VAL A 254 13.66 -13.71 -3.91
N PRO A 255 12.41 -13.71 -4.43
CA PRO A 255 11.94 -14.79 -5.30
C PRO A 255 12.76 -14.97 -6.58
N ASN A 256 13.34 -13.90 -7.10
CA ASN A 256 14.10 -13.89 -8.35
C ASN A 256 15.59 -14.21 -8.16
N VAL A 257 16.17 -13.93 -6.98
CA VAL A 257 17.61 -14.07 -6.71
C VAL A 257 17.96 -15.32 -5.89
N ALA A 258 17.06 -15.82 -5.05
CA ALA A 258 17.42 -16.77 -3.99
C ALA A 258 17.63 -18.25 -4.42
N GLY A 259 17.69 -18.53 -5.72
CA GLY A 259 17.87 -19.88 -6.25
C GLY A 259 16.71 -20.83 -5.88
N PRO A 260 16.72 -22.08 -6.40
CA PRO A 260 15.53 -22.93 -6.34
C PRO A 260 15.20 -23.46 -4.95
N ALA A 261 16.09 -23.36 -3.95
CA ALA A 261 15.92 -24.02 -2.65
C ALA A 261 15.28 -23.15 -1.55
N ARG A 262 15.12 -21.84 -1.72
CA ARG A 262 14.60 -20.96 -0.65
C ARG A 262 13.08 -20.99 -0.58
N LEU A 263 12.56 -20.93 0.65
CA LEU A 263 11.12 -20.84 0.93
C LEU A 263 10.58 -19.43 0.61
N VAL A 264 9.70 -19.35 -0.37
CA VAL A 264 8.95 -18.15 -0.80
C VAL A 264 7.45 -18.42 -0.70
N PRO A 265 6.59 -17.40 -0.61
CA PRO A 265 5.14 -17.60 -0.64
C PRO A 265 4.71 -18.46 -1.83
N LEU A 266 3.72 -19.34 -1.65
CA LEU A 266 3.21 -20.19 -2.74
C LEU A 266 2.77 -19.36 -3.96
N ALA A 267 2.32 -18.13 -3.72
CA ALA A 267 1.92 -17.18 -4.76
C ALA A 267 3.07 -16.83 -5.72
N ALA A 268 4.32 -16.83 -5.23
CA ALA A 268 5.52 -16.59 -6.04
C ALA A 268 6.00 -17.83 -6.81
N LEU A 269 5.36 -18.99 -6.63
CA LEU A 269 5.70 -20.26 -7.28
C LEU A 269 4.65 -20.71 -8.31
N VAL A 270 3.65 -19.88 -8.59
CA VAL A 270 2.64 -20.14 -9.61
C VAL A 270 3.31 -20.22 -10.98
N SER A 271 2.88 -21.20 -11.78
CA SER A 271 3.32 -21.40 -13.16
C SER A 271 2.14 -21.89 -14.01
N GLU A 272 2.35 -22.03 -15.32
CA GLU A 272 1.36 -22.64 -16.22
C GLU A 272 0.93 -24.05 -15.75
N ASP A 273 1.82 -24.79 -15.09
CA ASP A 273 1.57 -26.15 -14.61
C ASP A 273 0.82 -26.20 -13.27
N PHE A 274 0.91 -25.15 -12.46
CA PHE A 274 0.38 -25.11 -11.09
C PHE A 274 -0.21 -23.77 -10.70
N THR A 275 -1.53 -23.76 -10.53
CA THR A 275 -2.27 -22.62 -9.97
C THR A 275 -2.06 -22.51 -8.46
N LEU A 276 -2.22 -21.30 -7.91
CA LEU A 276 -2.12 -21.07 -6.46
C LEU A 276 -3.07 -21.97 -5.63
N PRO A 277 -4.36 -22.16 -5.99
CA PRO A 277 -5.23 -23.10 -5.28
C PRO A 277 -4.69 -24.53 -5.29
N ALA A 278 -4.11 -24.97 -6.41
CA ALA A 278 -3.54 -26.31 -6.53
C ALA A 278 -2.30 -26.50 -5.64
N LEU A 279 -1.41 -25.50 -5.59
CA LEU A 279 -0.24 -25.49 -4.70
C LEU A 279 -0.66 -25.47 -3.23
N ARG A 280 -1.66 -24.65 -2.87
CA ARG A 280 -2.18 -24.54 -1.50
C ARG A 280 -2.81 -25.86 -1.04
N GLN A 281 -3.60 -26.49 -1.91
CA GLN A 281 -4.17 -27.81 -1.63
C GLN A 281 -3.09 -28.89 -1.51
N ALA A 282 -2.04 -28.84 -2.33
CA ALA A 282 -0.93 -29.78 -2.26
C ALA A 282 -0.14 -29.62 -0.96
N ALA A 283 0.11 -28.38 -0.52
CA ALA A 283 0.76 -28.07 0.75
C ALA A 283 -0.07 -28.55 1.95
N GLN A 284 -1.37 -28.25 1.99
CA GLN A 284 -2.28 -28.70 3.05
C GLN A 284 -2.39 -30.22 3.15
N ARG A 285 -2.27 -30.93 2.02
CA ARG A 285 -2.29 -32.41 1.96
C ARG A 285 -0.92 -33.04 2.21
N GLY A 286 0.11 -32.24 2.54
CA GLY A 286 1.48 -32.72 2.75
C GLY A 286 2.15 -33.30 1.50
N ARG A 287 1.63 -33.00 0.30
CA ARG A 287 2.16 -33.48 -0.99
C ARG A 287 3.22 -32.55 -1.58
N LEU A 288 3.20 -31.28 -1.17
CA LEU A 288 4.20 -30.28 -1.49
C LEU A 288 4.93 -29.92 -0.20
N ASP A 289 6.26 -29.97 -0.21
CA ASP A 289 7.09 -29.55 0.94
C ASP A 289 6.94 -28.03 1.13
N ALA A 290 6.19 -27.64 2.16
CA ALA A 290 5.81 -26.27 2.42
C ALA A 290 5.60 -26.05 3.92
N VAL A 291 5.88 -24.84 4.37
CA VAL A 291 5.76 -24.42 5.78
C VAL A 291 4.79 -23.25 5.86
N GLN A 292 3.86 -23.29 6.81
CA GLN A 292 3.01 -22.15 7.11
C GLN A 292 3.74 -21.23 8.11
N GLY A 293 3.97 -19.99 7.71
CA GLY A 293 4.57 -18.99 8.59
C GLY A 293 3.61 -18.53 9.70
N PRO A 294 4.11 -17.81 10.72
CA PRO A 294 3.30 -17.24 11.80
C PRO A 294 2.29 -16.17 11.30
N ASP A 295 2.50 -15.66 10.08
CA ASP A 295 1.57 -14.80 9.34
C ASP A 295 0.46 -15.58 8.61
N GLY A 296 0.41 -16.90 8.77
CA GLY A 296 -0.55 -17.78 8.10
C GLY A 296 -0.24 -18.04 6.62
N VAL A 297 0.86 -17.47 6.09
CA VAL A 297 1.24 -17.60 4.69
C VAL A 297 2.04 -18.89 4.47
N TRP A 298 1.56 -19.72 3.55
CA TRP A 298 2.27 -20.93 3.12
C TRP A 298 3.46 -20.56 2.24
N ARG A 299 4.61 -21.13 2.56
CA ARG A 299 5.86 -20.94 1.82
C ARG A 299 6.44 -22.27 1.38
N SER A 300 6.91 -22.35 0.15
CA SER A 300 7.60 -23.53 -0.42
C SER A 300 8.79 -23.05 -1.25
N SER A 301 9.55 -23.97 -1.82
CA SER A 301 10.67 -23.65 -2.71
C SER A 301 10.39 -24.07 -4.14
N ARG A 302 11.02 -23.42 -5.13
CA ARG A 302 10.90 -23.82 -6.54
C ARG A 302 11.36 -25.27 -6.74
N LYS A 303 12.39 -25.71 -6.02
CA LYS A 303 12.87 -27.10 -5.96
C LYS A 303 11.79 -28.05 -5.46
N ALA A 304 11.05 -27.68 -4.40
CA ALA A 304 9.96 -28.49 -3.88
C ALA A 304 8.80 -28.61 -4.89
N VAL A 305 8.49 -27.52 -5.60
CA VAL A 305 7.46 -27.53 -6.66
C VAL A 305 7.90 -28.39 -7.85
N THR A 306 9.15 -28.27 -8.31
CA THR A 306 9.70 -29.14 -9.36
C THR A 306 9.70 -30.61 -8.94
N ALA A 307 10.10 -30.92 -7.70
CA ALA A 307 10.05 -32.29 -7.18
C ALA A 307 8.61 -32.83 -7.08
N TYR A 308 7.66 -31.97 -6.71
CA TYR A 308 6.24 -32.30 -6.73
C TYR A 308 5.72 -32.58 -8.14
N GLN A 309 6.14 -31.79 -9.13
CA GLN A 309 5.82 -31.98 -10.54
C GLN A 309 6.33 -33.32 -11.06
N ASP A 310 7.60 -33.64 -10.84
CA ASP A 310 8.22 -34.89 -11.26
C ASP A 310 7.51 -36.11 -10.69
N ASN A 311 7.13 -36.06 -9.41
CA ASN A 311 6.38 -37.12 -8.74
C ASN A 311 4.95 -37.26 -9.28
N LYS A 312 4.29 -36.15 -9.64
CA LYS A 312 2.97 -36.16 -10.28
C LYS A 312 3.02 -36.80 -11.67
N HIS A 313 4.06 -36.54 -12.46
CA HIS A 313 4.23 -37.15 -13.79
C HIS A 313 4.62 -38.63 -13.73
N LYS A 314 5.43 -39.07 -12.75
CA LYS A 314 5.75 -40.49 -12.53
C LYS A 314 4.52 -41.34 -12.17
N ARG A 315 3.59 -40.80 -11.38
CA ARG A 315 2.31 -41.47 -11.07
C ARG A 315 1.38 -41.60 -12.28
N ARG A 316 1.45 -40.67 -13.23
CA ARG A 316 0.67 -40.72 -14.47
C ARG A 316 1.18 -41.76 -15.47
N ARG A 317 2.50 -42.01 -15.51
CA ARG A 317 3.13 -43.01 -16.39
C ARG A 317 3.06 -44.46 -15.87
N SER A 318 2.68 -44.66 -14.61
CA SER A 318 2.54 -45.99 -13.99
C SER A 318 1.09 -46.48 -13.91
N ALA A 319 0.13 -45.65 -14.36
CA ALA A 319 -1.30 -45.92 -14.33
C ALA A 319 -1.94 -45.97 -15.74
N GLY A 320 -1.11 -46.01 -16.79
CA GLY A 320 -1.52 -46.24 -18.18
C GLY A 320 -0.65 -47.31 -18.79
#